data_AF-A0A4Y2SHI3-F1
#
_entry.id   AF-A0A4Y2SHI3-F1
#
_cell.length_a   1.000
_cell.length_b   1.000
_cell.length_c   1.000
_cell.angle_alpha   90.00
_cell.angle_beta   90.00
_cell.angle_gamma   90.00
#
_symmetry.space_group_name_H-M   'P 1'
#
loop_
_entity.id
_entity.type
_entity.pdbx_description
1 polymer ?
#
loop_
_entity_poly.entity_id
_entity_poly.type
_entity_poly.pdbx_seq_one_letter_code
_entity_poly.pdbx_strand_id
1 'polypeptide(L)'
;MMEMNIHTMRQFESERNPAEAWKFWKQDFIYFLKVAGYATQSEKTKTAEFRHACGDELKTQYRSLDIKPKAGETELKLEQIPDEFDKVFGE
;
A
#
# COMPACT_ATOMS: atom_id res chain seq x y z
N MET A 1 1.01 30.74 -7.53
CA MET A 1 1.55 29.43 -7.12
C MET A 1 0.39 28.46 -7.25
N MET A 2 0.42 27.54 -8.22
CA MET A 2 -0.58 26.47 -8.26
C MET A 2 -0.35 25.59 -7.04
N GLU A 3 -1.35 25.45 -6.18
CA GLU A 3 -1.38 24.40 -5.16
C GLU A 3 -1.11 23.08 -5.87
N MET A 4 0.05 22.46 -5.60
CA MET A 4 0.22 21.05 -5.89
C MET A 4 -0.75 20.31 -4.97
N ASN A 5 -1.96 20.08 -5.47
CA ASN A 5 -2.91 19.18 -4.87
C ASN A 5 -2.32 17.77 -5.05
N ILE A 6 -1.37 17.42 -4.18
CA ILE A 6 -0.82 16.07 -4.07
C ILE A 6 -2.06 15.18 -4.02
N HIS A 7 -2.24 14.33 -5.03
CA HIS A 7 -3.45 13.53 -5.17
C HIS A 7 -3.59 12.69 -3.90
N THR A 8 -4.42 13.16 -2.97
CA THR A 8 -4.60 12.50 -1.69
C THR A 8 -5.40 11.25 -1.96
N MET A 9 -4.71 10.11 -1.99
CA MET A 9 -5.35 8.82 -2.11
C MET A 9 -6.33 8.65 -0.94
N ARG A 10 -7.56 8.17 -1.22
CA ARG A 10 -8.49 7.81 -0.14
C ARG A 10 -7.87 6.70 0.70
N GLN A 11 -7.97 6.79 2.01
CA GLN A 11 -7.54 5.73 2.91
C GLN A 11 -8.34 4.44 2.64
N PHE A 12 -7.73 3.29 2.93
CA PHE A 12 -8.44 2.02 2.78
C PHE A 12 -9.51 1.89 3.86
N GLU A 13 -10.69 1.50 3.42
CA GLU A 13 -11.83 1.16 4.26
C GLU A 13 -12.47 -0.07 3.63
N SER A 14 -12.48 -1.20 4.33
CA SER A 14 -13.04 -2.45 3.80
C SER A 14 -14.55 -2.40 3.55
N GLU A 15 -15.26 -1.50 4.26
CA GLU A 15 -16.72 -1.32 4.23
C GLU A 15 -17.46 -2.68 4.25
N ARG A 16 -18.51 -2.85 3.42
CA ARG A 16 -19.29 -4.10 3.32
C ARG A 16 -18.71 -5.09 2.30
N ASN A 17 -17.72 -4.69 1.52
CA ASN A 17 -17.13 -5.53 0.46
C ASN A 17 -15.59 -5.41 0.47
N PRO A 18 -14.91 -6.10 1.40
CA PRO A 18 -13.46 -5.94 1.60
C PRO A 18 -12.63 -6.29 0.38
N ALA A 19 -13.02 -7.31 -0.40
CA ALA A 19 -12.31 -7.75 -1.58
C ALA A 19 -12.33 -6.73 -2.71
N GLU A 20 -13.50 -6.14 -2.96
CA GLU A 20 -13.65 -5.09 -3.96
C GLU A 20 -12.95 -3.80 -3.54
N ALA A 21 -13.11 -3.40 -2.28
CA ALA A 21 -12.43 -2.24 -1.71
C ALA A 21 -10.90 -2.40 -1.82
N TRP A 22 -10.37 -3.58 -1.50
CA TRP A 22 -8.95 -3.86 -1.57
C TRP A 22 -8.43 -3.84 -3.01
N LYS A 23 -9.17 -4.46 -3.94
CA LYS A 23 -8.82 -4.44 -5.35
C LYS A 23 -8.71 -3.02 -5.90
N PHE A 24 -9.69 -2.15 -5.63
CA PHE A 24 -9.67 -0.76 -6.11
C PHE A 24 -8.58 0.06 -5.44
N TRP A 25 -8.49 -0.03 -4.10
CA TRP A 25 -7.48 0.70 -3.35
C TRP A 25 -6.05 0.33 -3.80
N LYS A 26 -5.77 -0.96 -3.98
CA LYS A 26 -4.46 -1.43 -4.49
C LYS A 26 -4.13 -0.85 -5.87
N GLN A 27 -5.11 -0.80 -6.78
CA GLN A 27 -4.92 -0.20 -8.11
C GLN A 27 -4.63 1.30 -8.03
N ASP A 28 -5.39 2.02 -7.23
CA ASP A 28 -5.21 3.46 -7.01
C ASP A 28 -3.84 3.76 -6.39
N PHE A 29 -3.37 2.92 -5.47
CA PHE A 29 -2.05 3.09 -4.84
C PHE A 29 -0.92 2.94 -5.87
N ILE A 30 -1.01 1.96 -6.77
CA ILE A 30 -0.03 1.77 -7.84
C ILE A 30 -0.02 2.97 -8.79
N TYR A 31 -1.19 3.51 -9.12
CA TYR A 31 -1.30 4.70 -9.97
C TYR A 31 -0.71 5.93 -9.27
N PHE A 32 -1.03 6.12 -7.99
CA PHE A 32 -0.49 7.17 -7.14
C PHE A 32 1.04 7.14 -7.11
N LEU A 33 1.66 5.98 -6.87
CA LEU A 33 3.12 5.86 -6.87
C LEU A 33 3.75 6.28 -8.21
N LYS A 34 3.08 6.01 -9.34
CA LYS A 34 3.56 6.42 -10.66
C LYS A 34 3.45 7.92 -10.86
N VAL A 35 2.28 8.50 -10.61
CA VAL A 35 2.01 9.93 -10.84
C VAL A 35 2.82 10.81 -9.87
N ALA A 36 2.98 10.39 -8.61
CA ALA A 36 3.76 11.09 -7.62
C ALA A 36 5.29 10.90 -7.77
N GLY A 37 5.75 10.11 -8.76
CA GLY A 37 7.17 9.89 -9.01
C GLY A 37 7.86 8.93 -8.03
N TYR A 38 7.11 8.19 -7.23
CA TYR A 38 7.64 7.16 -6.33
C TYR A 38 8.05 5.87 -7.04
N ALA A 39 7.61 5.65 -8.28
CA ALA A 39 7.95 4.45 -9.05
C ALA A 39 9.48 4.20 -9.16
N THR A 40 10.28 5.26 -9.23
CA THR A 40 11.76 5.19 -9.33
C THR A 40 12.48 5.34 -7.99
N GLN A 41 11.74 5.50 -6.90
CA GLN A 41 12.30 5.65 -5.55
C GLN A 41 12.71 4.29 -4.96
N SER A 42 13.42 4.32 -3.83
CA SER A 42 13.81 3.10 -3.10
C SER A 42 12.60 2.30 -2.59
N GLU A 43 12.76 1.00 -2.40
CA GLU A 43 11.71 0.14 -1.84
C GLU A 43 11.31 0.57 -0.43
N LYS A 44 12.29 1.00 0.39
CA LYS A 44 12.03 1.67 1.68
C LYS A 44 11.12 2.89 1.55
N THR A 45 11.35 3.77 0.58
CA THR A 45 10.51 4.96 0.35
C THR A 45 9.09 4.56 -0.04
N LYS A 46 8.96 3.64 -0.99
CA LYS A 46 7.64 3.13 -1.44
C LYS A 46 6.86 2.45 -0.32
N THR A 47 7.56 1.70 0.54
CA THR A 47 6.99 1.05 1.72
C THR A 47 6.55 2.06 2.77
N ALA A 48 7.33 3.12 3.00
CA ALA A 48 6.94 4.20 3.91
C ALA A 48 5.68 4.92 3.39
N GLU A 49 5.61 5.16 2.08
CA GLU A 49 4.47 5.77 1.43
C GLU A 49 3.20 4.90 1.56
N PHE A 50 3.31 3.58 1.37
CA PHE A 50 2.20 2.66 1.65
C PHE A 50 1.66 2.86 3.07
N ARG A 51 2.54 2.86 4.08
CA ARG A 51 2.14 3.03 5.50
C ARG A 51 1.51 4.39 5.79
N HIS A 52 1.85 5.40 5.00
CA HIS A 52 1.26 6.73 5.12
C HIS A 52 -0.15 6.76 4.53
N ALA A 53 -0.32 6.22 3.32
CA ALA A 53 -1.57 6.27 2.56
C ALA A 53 -2.63 5.25 3.00
N CYS A 54 -2.23 4.11 3.56
CA CYS A 54 -3.11 2.94 3.73
C CYS A 54 -4.21 3.06 4.79
N GLY A 55 -4.20 4.09 5.64
CA GLY A 55 -5.20 4.24 6.70
C GLY A 55 -5.01 3.29 7.89
N ASP A 56 -5.86 3.42 8.91
CA ASP A 56 -5.65 2.74 10.19
C ASP A 56 -5.98 1.24 10.16
N GLU A 57 -6.92 0.82 9.32
CA GLU A 57 -7.27 -0.59 9.13
C GLU A 57 -6.07 -1.38 8.57
N LEU A 58 -5.52 -0.96 7.42
CA LEU A 58 -4.34 -1.61 6.85
C LEU A 58 -3.09 -1.46 7.72
N LYS A 59 -2.90 -0.35 8.45
CA LYS A 59 -1.79 -0.24 9.43
C LYS A 59 -1.91 -1.29 10.53
N THR A 60 -3.11 -1.54 11.02
CA THR A 60 -3.35 -2.53 12.08
C THR A 60 -3.06 -3.93 11.55
N GLN A 61 -3.58 -4.26 10.37
CA GLN A 61 -3.32 -5.53 9.72
C GLN A 61 -1.84 -5.72 9.38
N TYR A 62 -1.17 -4.71 8.84
CA TYR A 62 0.26 -4.73 8.53
C TYR A 62 1.11 -5.09 9.76
N ARG A 63 0.78 -4.51 10.93
CA ARG A 63 1.45 -4.83 12.19
C ARG A 63 1.16 -6.25 12.67
N SER A 64 -0.05 -6.75 12.42
CA SER A 64 -0.46 -8.10 12.80
C SER A 64 0.17 -9.19 11.93
N LEU A 65 0.41 -8.90 10.64
CA LEU A 65 0.98 -9.86 9.69
C LEU A 65 2.49 -10.06 9.87
N ASP A 66 3.17 -9.16 10.58
CA ASP A 66 4.62 -9.19 10.84
C ASP A 66 5.46 -9.51 9.58
N ILE A 67 5.11 -8.88 8.45
CA ILE A 67 5.65 -9.19 7.12
C ILE A 67 7.17 -9.03 7.12
N LYS A 68 7.89 -10.11 6.78
CA LYS A 68 9.35 -10.15 6.69
C LYS A 68 9.82 -10.08 5.23
N PRO A 69 11.06 -9.61 4.98
CA PRO A 69 11.72 -9.80 3.69
C PRO A 69 11.72 -11.27 3.28
N LYS A 70 11.66 -11.55 1.96
CA LYS A 70 11.80 -12.93 1.45
C LYS A 70 13.19 -13.48 1.81
N ALA A 71 13.31 -14.81 1.85
CA ALA A 71 14.58 -15.46 2.16
C ALA A 71 15.68 -15.02 1.19
N GLY A 72 16.81 -14.55 1.73
CA GLY A 72 17.92 -14.02 0.94
C GLY A 72 17.82 -12.52 0.62
N GLU A 73 16.72 -11.85 0.99
CA GLU A 73 16.57 -10.41 0.86
C GLU A 73 16.86 -9.70 2.19
N THR A 74 17.56 -8.58 2.11
CA THR A 74 17.89 -7.74 3.28
C THR A 74 16.84 -6.68 3.57
N GLU A 75 15.97 -6.37 2.60
CA GLU A 75 14.95 -5.34 2.67
C GLU A 75 13.58 -5.89 2.25
N LEU A 76 12.53 -5.44 2.93
CA LEU A 76 11.15 -5.75 2.57
C LEU A 76 10.79 -4.97 1.31
N LYS A 77 10.42 -5.68 0.25
CA LYS A 77 9.94 -5.06 -1.00
C LYS A 77 8.49 -4.67 -0.88
N LEU A 78 8.11 -3.57 -1.54
CA LEU A 78 6.73 -3.11 -1.51
C LEU A 78 5.77 -4.18 -2.03
N GLU A 79 6.15 -4.91 -3.09
CA GLU A 79 5.32 -5.97 -3.70
C GLU A 79 4.84 -7.03 -2.70
N GLN A 80 5.65 -7.35 -1.68
CA GLN A 80 5.31 -8.35 -0.68
C GLN A 80 4.15 -7.93 0.20
N ILE A 81 3.95 -6.61 0.37
CA ILE A 81 2.95 -6.08 1.27
C ILE A 81 1.55 -6.35 0.67
N PRO A 82 1.21 -5.89 -0.55
CA PRO A 82 -0.05 -6.25 -1.18
C PRO A 82 -0.27 -7.75 -1.35
N ASP A 83 0.78 -8.54 -1.60
CA ASP A 83 0.66 -10.01 -1.74
C ASP A 83 0.14 -10.66 -0.45
N GLU A 84 0.60 -10.24 0.73
CA GLU A 84 0.07 -10.75 2.00
C GLU A 84 -1.36 -10.26 2.26
N PHE A 85 -1.67 -9.02 1.86
CA PHE A 85 -3.02 -8.48 1.97
C PHE A 85 -4.02 -9.14 1.03
N ASP A 86 -3.59 -9.59 -0.15
CA ASP A 86 -4.40 -10.40 -1.06
C ASP A 86 -4.86 -11.71 -0.41
N LYS A 87 -4.12 -12.27 0.55
CA LYS A 87 -4.56 -13.46 1.31
C LYS A 87 -5.60 -13.15 2.38
N VAL A 88 -5.68 -11.89 2.83
CA VAL A 88 -6.62 -11.45 3.88
C VAL A 88 -7.91 -10.93 3.28
N PHE A 89 -7.81 -10.19 2.19
CA PHE A 89 -8.92 -9.49 1.56
C PHE A 89 -9.31 -10.05 0.20
N GLY A 90 -8.51 -10.89 -0.44
CA GLY A 90 -8.76 -11.37 -1.80
C GLY A 90 -9.78 -12.50 -1.94
N GLU A 91 -10.37 -12.97 -0.82
CA GLU A 91 -11.44 -13.98 -0.77
C GLU A 91 -12.84 -13.37 -0.74
#